data_AF-A0A6I3MF55-F1
#
_entry.id   AF-A0A6I3MF55-F1
#
_cell.length_a   1.000
_cell.length_b   1.000
_cell.length_c   1.000
_cell.angle_alpha   90.00
_cell.angle_beta   90.00
_cell.angle_gamma   90.00
#
_symmetry.space_group_name_H-M   'P 1'
#
loop_
_entity.id
_entity.type
_entity.pdbx_description
1 polymer ?
#
loop_
_entity_poly.entity_id
_entity_poly.type
_entity_poly.pdbx_seq_one_letter_code
_entity_poly.pdbx_strand_id
1 'polypeptide(L)'
;MNTKSYFFQSFAIVALAFVAFIGFKQILPNKIFSDSKLDSKNVLIDSLLLESVAKDSLSLDNDSLSESDLANEKIVFDNTEGIKFPSETFDNYKGYQYLISFYEKLYQLEKNPQSKVRIAYYGDSMTDGDLIVQDVRSNYQERFGGNGVGFVSITSESAASRGSVKSVYSKNWKMQSYLNVKHPVSPFGVNGHVFFANDKSNSTWVQYEAGTNKYSTSLDNPTLFYGRASKNGKVNFIIGKDTLQKNLAPNNLVNTLKVSSGSIKAFKANFIQADSIPIYGFNFDNGSGVHVDNFSQRGNSGLPISMFDTNVMQGFNNSLKYDLVILHYGTNVLNYGTKNYFWYEKGMTKVVNKIKESFPGVSILIISTADKSTKYEQEMKTDSAVVPLMKAQKKYALETESGFVNLYTLMGGDGSMVKWVDESPTRANKDYTHFNQRGAKAIGKLLYDQLNKGYEEYKTLREKRDAGSSRRRTVRKTNADSVSVEKDTINE
;
A
#
# COMPACT_ATOMS: atom_id res chain seq x y z
N MET A 1 -24.32 48.73 49.39
CA MET A 1 -23.73 48.41 48.06
C MET A 1 -24.81 48.59 47.00
N ASN A 2 -24.56 49.44 46.00
CA ASN A 2 -25.58 49.97 45.09
C ASN A 2 -25.87 48.99 43.94
N THR A 3 -26.72 48.00 44.20
CA THR A 3 -27.05 46.87 43.30
C THR A 3 -27.73 47.30 41.99
N LYS A 4 -28.28 48.51 41.91
CA LYS A 4 -28.84 49.07 40.67
C LYS A 4 -27.78 49.37 39.60
N SER A 5 -26.55 49.71 40.01
CA SER A 5 -25.46 50.05 39.07
C SER A 5 -24.93 48.82 38.33
N TYR A 6 -24.84 47.68 39.02
CA TYR A 6 -24.35 46.44 38.42
C TYR A 6 -25.36 45.85 37.43
N PHE A 7 -26.66 45.91 37.75
CA PHE A 7 -27.70 45.45 36.83
C PHE A 7 -27.70 46.26 35.53
N PHE A 8 -27.58 47.59 35.61
CA PHE A 8 -27.50 48.44 34.42
C PHE A 8 -26.21 48.22 33.62
N GLN A 9 -25.07 47.98 34.28
CA GLN A 9 -23.82 47.65 33.60
C GLN A 9 -23.90 46.27 32.92
N SER A 10 -24.43 45.24 33.58
CA SER A 10 -24.62 43.92 32.98
C SER A 10 -25.63 43.97 31.82
N PHE A 11 -26.73 44.72 31.97
CA PHE A 11 -27.69 44.91 30.89
C PHE A 11 -27.07 45.66 29.71
N ALA A 12 -26.29 46.71 29.97
CA ALA A 12 -25.59 47.46 28.93
C ALA A 12 -24.55 46.60 28.20
N ILE A 13 -23.83 45.73 28.90
CA ILE A 13 -22.87 44.78 28.30
C ILE A 13 -23.60 43.76 27.42
N VAL A 14 -24.72 43.20 27.89
CA VAL A 14 -25.54 42.27 27.09
C VAL A 14 -26.14 42.97 25.87
N ALA A 15 -26.62 44.20 26.03
CA ALA A 15 -27.15 45.00 24.93
C ALA A 15 -26.06 45.35 23.89
N LEU A 16 -24.86 45.74 24.35
CA LEU A 16 -23.69 45.96 23.48
C LEU A 16 -23.26 44.69 22.77
N ALA A 17 -23.23 43.54 23.47
CA ALA A 17 -22.91 42.25 22.87
C ALA A 17 -23.96 41.84 21.83
N PHE A 18 -25.24 42.14 22.05
CA PHE A 18 -26.31 41.86 21.11
C PHE A 18 -26.24 42.76 19.87
N VAL A 19 -25.96 44.06 20.04
CA VAL A 19 -25.75 45.00 18.93
C VAL A 19 -24.50 44.64 18.14
N ALA A 20 -23.41 44.28 18.83
CA ALA A 20 -22.18 43.79 18.20
C ALA A 20 -22.45 42.49 17.44
N PHE A 21 -23.22 41.55 18.00
CA PHE A 21 -23.61 40.32 17.33
C PHE A 21 -24.44 40.58 16.07
N ILE A 22 -25.37 41.54 16.08
CA ILE A 22 -26.13 41.95 14.89
C ILE A 22 -25.23 42.59 13.83
N GLY A 23 -24.29 43.45 14.25
CA GLY A 23 -23.30 44.05 13.35
C GLY A 23 -22.36 43.02 12.74
N PHE A 24 -21.82 42.11 13.54
CA PHE A 24 -21.00 41.00 13.07
C PHE A 24 -21.82 40.01 12.23
N LYS A 25 -23.10 39.78 12.49
CA LYS A 25 -23.97 38.90 11.68
C LYS A 25 -24.05 39.34 10.22
N GLN A 26 -23.85 40.62 9.91
CA GLN A 26 -23.81 41.12 8.53
C GLN A 26 -22.47 40.83 7.81
N ILE A 27 -21.39 40.59 8.57
CA ILE A 27 -20.02 40.35 8.08
C ILE A 27 -19.61 38.88 8.26
N LEU A 28 -20.29 38.15 9.15
CA LEU A 28 -20.09 36.73 9.41
C LEU A 28 -20.62 35.95 8.20
N PRO A 29 -19.86 34.98 7.68
CA PRO A 29 -20.36 34.07 6.66
C PRO A 29 -21.62 33.37 7.18
N ASN A 30 -22.60 33.15 6.31
CA ASN A 30 -23.95 32.68 6.64
C ASN A 30 -24.03 31.39 7.49
N LYS A 31 -22.91 30.70 7.78
CA LYS A 31 -22.82 29.51 8.63
C LYS A 31 -21.46 29.45 9.36
N ILE A 32 -21.47 29.42 10.69
CA ILE A 32 -20.29 29.20 11.55
C ILE A 32 -20.19 27.72 12.00
N PHE A 33 -21.27 26.95 11.86
CA PHE A 33 -21.26 25.50 12.00
C PHE A 33 -21.88 24.88 10.75
N SER A 34 -21.14 23.99 10.10
CA SER A 34 -21.63 23.26 8.93
C SER A 34 -22.41 22.02 9.38
N ASP A 35 -23.74 22.11 9.36
CA ASP A 35 -24.55 20.98 8.87
C ASP A 35 -24.30 20.88 7.37
N SER A 36 -23.12 20.39 6.99
CA SER A 36 -22.84 20.04 5.61
C SER A 36 -23.16 18.56 5.44
N LYS A 37 -24.25 18.27 4.73
CA LYS A 37 -24.14 17.33 3.62
C LYS A 37 -22.82 17.68 2.92
N LEU A 38 -21.83 16.81 3.07
CA LEU A 38 -20.55 16.87 2.37
C LEU A 38 -20.83 17.29 0.92
N ASP A 39 -20.24 18.39 0.48
CA ASP A 39 -20.26 18.77 -0.92
C ASP A 39 -19.43 17.72 -1.67
N SER A 40 -20.11 16.65 -2.09
CA SER A 40 -19.55 15.34 -2.43
C SER A 40 -18.85 15.29 -3.79
N LYS A 41 -18.59 16.44 -4.41
CA LYS A 41 -18.01 16.48 -5.75
C LYS A 41 -16.54 16.08 -5.80
N ASN A 42 -15.81 16.17 -4.68
CA ASN A 42 -14.37 15.87 -4.62
C ASN A 42 -13.94 14.93 -3.48
N VAL A 43 -14.86 14.33 -2.73
CA VAL A 43 -14.49 13.32 -1.72
C VAL A 43 -14.51 11.95 -2.38
N LEU A 44 -13.35 11.33 -2.54
CA LEU A 44 -13.26 9.93 -2.92
C LEU A 44 -13.77 9.07 -1.76
N ILE A 45 -14.91 8.42 -1.97
CA ILE A 45 -15.57 7.56 -0.99
C ILE A 45 -15.46 6.12 -1.50
N ASP A 46 -15.05 5.20 -0.61
CA ASP A 46 -15.03 3.77 -0.89
C ASP A 46 -16.46 3.21 -0.91
N SER A 47 -17.00 3.04 -2.11
CA SER A 47 -18.36 2.56 -2.33
C SER A 47 -18.57 1.10 -1.91
N LEU A 48 -17.55 0.25 -1.98
CA LEU A 48 -17.63 -1.15 -1.58
C LEU A 48 -17.64 -1.32 -0.07
N LEU A 49 -16.88 -0.48 0.64
CA LEU A 49 -16.91 -0.42 2.09
C LEU A 49 -18.31 -0.06 2.60
N LEU A 50 -18.89 1.02 2.09
CA LEU A 50 -20.24 1.44 2.47
C LEU A 50 -21.28 0.36 2.21
N GLU A 51 -21.23 -0.28 1.04
CA GLU A 51 -22.15 -1.36 0.69
C GLU A 51 -21.97 -2.59 1.58
N SER A 52 -20.73 -2.94 1.94
CA SER A 52 -20.45 -4.10 2.79
C SER A 52 -20.96 -3.88 4.20
N VAL A 53 -20.72 -2.69 4.78
CA VAL A 53 -21.24 -2.31 6.10
C VAL A 53 -22.78 -2.27 6.10
N ALA A 54 -23.39 -1.74 5.04
CA ALA A 54 -24.85 -1.68 4.92
C ALA A 54 -25.50 -3.07 4.73
N LYS A 55 -24.81 -4.01 4.07
CA LYS A 55 -25.28 -5.40 3.95
C LYS A 55 -25.16 -6.15 5.28
N ASP A 56 -24.06 -5.93 6.01
CA ASP A 56 -23.81 -6.56 7.30
C ASP A 56 -24.85 -6.15 8.36
N SER A 57 -25.20 -4.86 8.42
CA SER A 57 -26.25 -4.36 9.33
C SER A 57 -27.65 -4.93 9.06
N LEU A 58 -27.85 -5.56 7.90
CA LEU A 58 -29.09 -6.23 7.50
C LEU A 58 -29.02 -7.77 7.65
N SER A 59 -27.84 -8.34 7.92
CA SER A 59 -27.66 -9.79 8.07
C SER A 59 -27.68 -10.22 9.54
N LEU A 60 -28.33 -11.36 9.82
CA LEU A 60 -28.41 -11.98 11.16
C LEU A 60 -27.31 -13.05 11.40
N ASP A 61 -26.43 -13.28 10.43
CA ASP A 61 -25.43 -14.35 10.48
C ASP A 61 -24.22 -13.92 11.33
N ASN A 62 -24.25 -14.26 12.61
CA ASN A 62 -23.14 -14.13 13.56
C ASN A 62 -22.37 -15.46 13.72
N ASP A 63 -22.01 -16.12 12.62
CA ASP A 63 -21.21 -17.35 12.72
C ASP A 63 -19.72 -16.99 12.85
N SER A 64 -19.33 -16.51 14.03
CA SER A 64 -17.94 -16.35 14.41
C SER A 64 -17.44 -17.68 14.99
N LEU A 65 -16.46 -18.31 14.34
CA LEU A 65 -15.56 -19.23 15.03
C LEU A 65 -15.08 -18.52 16.30
N SER A 66 -15.26 -19.17 17.46
CA SER A 66 -14.99 -18.52 18.73
C SER A 66 -13.48 -18.27 18.88
N GLU A 67 -13.09 -17.07 19.31
CA GLU A 67 -11.68 -16.68 19.46
C GLU A 67 -10.88 -17.65 20.37
N SER A 68 -11.58 -18.35 21.27
CA SER A 68 -10.99 -19.36 22.16
C SER A 68 -10.49 -20.60 21.44
N ASP A 69 -11.02 -20.93 20.25
CA ASP A 69 -10.67 -22.16 19.54
C ASP A 69 -9.32 -22.02 18.79
N LEU A 70 -8.98 -20.82 18.31
CA LEU A 70 -7.77 -20.58 17.50
C LEU A 70 -6.53 -20.17 18.30
N ALA A 71 -6.69 -19.63 19.51
CA ALA A 71 -5.57 -19.03 20.26
C ALA A 71 -4.48 -20.06 20.66
N ASN A 72 -4.89 -21.30 20.97
CA ASN A 72 -4.00 -22.37 21.43
C ASN A 72 -3.70 -23.43 20.38
N GLU A 73 -4.33 -23.38 19.21
CA GLU A 73 -4.03 -24.32 18.14
C GLU A 73 -2.68 -24.01 17.49
N LYS A 74 -1.90 -25.07 17.32
CA LYS A 74 -0.57 -25.01 16.71
C LYS A 74 -0.71 -24.94 15.20
N ILE A 75 -0.33 -23.81 14.61
CA ILE A 75 -0.24 -23.62 13.17
C ILE A 75 1.04 -24.32 12.70
N VAL A 76 0.87 -25.46 12.02
CA VAL A 76 1.98 -26.24 11.47
C VAL A 76 2.08 -25.98 9.98
N PHE A 77 3.23 -25.45 9.55
CA PHE A 77 3.49 -25.19 8.16
C PHE A 77 3.92 -26.44 7.39
N ASP A 78 3.51 -26.51 6.13
CA ASP A 78 4.05 -27.49 5.18
C ASP A 78 5.44 -27.11 4.70
N ASN A 79 6.17 -28.09 4.20
CA ASN A 79 7.48 -27.83 3.60
C ASN A 79 7.31 -27.19 2.23
N THR A 80 8.00 -26.08 1.98
CA THR A 80 8.03 -25.38 0.69
C THR A 80 9.48 -25.30 0.23
N GLU A 81 9.81 -25.93 -0.90
CA GLU A 81 11.18 -25.92 -1.46
C GLU A 81 12.27 -26.39 -0.47
N GLY A 82 11.95 -27.35 0.40
CA GLY A 82 12.84 -27.86 1.44
C GLY A 82 12.94 -26.95 2.67
N ILE A 83 12.15 -25.88 2.75
CA ILE A 83 12.14 -24.90 3.84
C ILE A 83 10.85 -25.04 4.65
N LYS A 84 11.00 -25.05 5.98
CA LYS A 84 9.88 -25.07 6.92
C LYS A 84 10.23 -24.17 8.11
N PHE A 85 9.46 -23.12 8.31
CA PHE A 85 9.57 -22.27 9.48
C PHE A 85 9.05 -23.00 10.74
N PRO A 86 9.47 -22.57 11.94
CA PRO A 86 8.87 -23.04 13.18
C PRO A 86 7.36 -22.85 13.17
N SER A 87 6.65 -23.78 13.82
CA SER A 87 5.20 -23.65 14.03
C SER A 87 4.86 -22.41 14.83
N GLU A 88 3.72 -21.81 14.52
CA GLU A 88 3.19 -20.62 15.17
C GLU A 88 1.88 -20.94 15.92
N THR A 89 1.35 -19.96 16.64
CA THR A 89 -0.02 -19.93 17.16
C THR A 89 -0.69 -18.68 16.61
N PHE A 90 -2.01 -18.57 16.75
CA PHE A 90 -2.71 -17.36 16.31
C PHE A 90 -2.14 -16.10 16.99
N ASP A 91 -1.79 -16.14 18.27
CA ASP A 91 -1.27 -14.96 18.97
C ASP A 91 0.06 -14.46 18.41
N ASN A 92 0.96 -15.37 18.04
CA ASN A 92 2.30 -15.03 17.56
C ASN A 92 2.46 -15.13 16.02
N TYR A 93 1.36 -15.31 15.29
CA TYR A 93 1.36 -15.49 13.84
C TYR A 93 2.09 -14.36 13.10
N LYS A 94 3.05 -14.75 12.27
CA LYS A 94 3.79 -13.91 11.33
C LYS A 94 3.68 -14.43 9.91
N GLY A 95 3.46 -15.75 9.74
CA GLY A 95 3.28 -16.35 8.43
C GLY A 95 4.52 -16.24 7.53
N TYR A 96 5.74 -16.25 8.09
CA TYR A 96 6.97 -16.16 7.29
C TYR A 96 7.14 -17.31 6.29
N GLN A 97 6.51 -18.46 6.57
CA GLN A 97 6.39 -19.56 5.61
C GLN A 97 5.84 -19.07 4.26
N TYR A 98 4.83 -18.22 4.28
CA TYR A 98 4.15 -17.75 3.07
C TYR A 98 4.91 -16.64 2.33
N LEU A 99 6.07 -16.23 2.84
CA LEU A 99 6.98 -15.25 2.22
C LEU A 99 8.25 -15.89 1.63
N ILE A 100 8.36 -17.22 1.62
CA ILE A 100 9.54 -17.95 1.12
C ILE A 100 9.91 -17.56 -0.31
N SER A 101 8.93 -17.41 -1.21
CA SER A 101 9.21 -17.01 -2.60
C SER A 101 9.89 -15.63 -2.66
N PHE A 102 9.35 -14.65 -1.94
CA PHE A 102 9.95 -13.32 -1.81
C PHE A 102 11.34 -13.37 -1.15
N TYR A 103 11.52 -14.16 -0.09
CA TYR A 103 12.82 -14.30 0.57
C TYR A 103 13.87 -14.97 -0.31
N GLU A 104 13.51 -15.97 -1.12
CA GLU A 104 14.44 -16.54 -2.09
C GLU A 104 14.84 -15.49 -3.13
N LYS A 105 13.92 -14.63 -3.58
CA LYS A 105 14.25 -13.53 -4.51
C LYS A 105 15.26 -12.55 -3.90
N LEU A 106 15.09 -12.17 -2.64
CA LEU A 106 16.08 -11.34 -1.91
C LEU A 106 17.43 -12.05 -1.75
N TYR A 107 17.42 -13.36 -1.45
CA TYR A 107 18.63 -14.16 -1.34
C TYR A 107 19.40 -14.26 -2.66
N GLN A 108 18.69 -14.46 -3.77
CA GLN A 108 19.31 -14.45 -5.10
C GLN A 108 19.85 -13.06 -5.47
N LEU A 109 19.19 -12.00 -5.02
CA LEU A 109 19.63 -10.63 -5.25
C LEU A 109 20.96 -10.31 -4.54
N GLU A 110 21.21 -10.86 -3.33
CA GLU A 110 22.52 -10.73 -2.67
C GLU A 110 23.68 -11.31 -3.50
N LYS A 111 23.41 -12.30 -4.37
CA LYS A 111 24.41 -12.95 -5.22
C LYS A 111 24.49 -12.35 -6.62
N ASN A 112 23.38 -11.86 -7.13
CA ASN A 112 23.28 -11.22 -8.43
C ASN A 112 22.55 -9.88 -8.31
N PRO A 113 23.27 -8.79 -7.97
CA PRO A 113 22.69 -7.46 -7.79
C PRO A 113 22.05 -6.88 -9.05
N GLN A 114 22.25 -7.49 -10.23
CA GLN A 114 21.59 -7.10 -11.48
C GLN A 114 20.17 -7.66 -11.59
N SER A 115 19.78 -8.58 -10.71
CA SER A 115 18.40 -9.04 -10.62
C SER A 115 17.49 -7.94 -10.07
N LYS A 116 16.18 -8.13 -10.21
CA LYS A 116 15.15 -7.19 -9.77
C LYS A 116 14.22 -7.88 -8.79
N VAL A 117 13.89 -7.16 -7.72
CA VAL A 117 12.80 -7.51 -6.80
C VAL A 117 11.84 -6.33 -6.73
N ARG A 118 10.53 -6.57 -6.85
CA ARG A 118 9.54 -5.50 -6.82
C ARG A 118 8.42 -5.75 -5.81
N ILE A 119 8.12 -4.71 -5.05
CA ILE A 119 7.08 -4.70 -4.03
C ILE A 119 5.98 -3.73 -4.46
N ALA A 120 4.74 -4.21 -4.52
CA ALA A 120 3.55 -3.35 -4.64
C ALA A 120 3.02 -3.05 -3.24
N TYR A 121 3.07 -1.79 -2.82
CA TYR A 121 2.60 -1.36 -1.51
C TYR A 121 1.23 -0.68 -1.65
N TYR A 122 0.17 -1.38 -1.29
CA TYR A 122 -1.19 -0.86 -1.28
C TYR A 122 -1.58 -0.38 0.11
N GLY A 123 -2.16 0.81 0.18
CA GLY A 123 -2.60 1.36 1.46
C GLY A 123 -3.59 2.50 1.36
N ASP A 124 -3.81 3.16 2.49
CA ASP A 124 -4.79 4.22 2.68
C ASP A 124 -4.14 5.59 2.92
N SER A 125 -4.81 6.48 3.67
CA SER A 125 -4.29 7.81 4.02
C SER A 125 -2.97 7.76 4.80
N MET A 126 -2.67 6.67 5.51
CA MET A 126 -1.44 6.52 6.29
C MET A 126 -0.20 6.47 5.39
N THR A 127 -0.35 5.99 4.15
CA THR A 127 0.75 5.82 3.19
C THR A 127 0.67 6.76 1.99
N ASP A 128 -0.41 7.53 1.84
CA ASP A 128 -0.67 8.44 0.72
C ASP A 128 0.44 9.49 0.48
N GLY A 129 0.99 10.05 1.55
CA GLY A 129 2.12 11.00 1.48
C GLY A 129 3.47 10.37 1.12
N ASP A 130 3.54 9.06 0.87
CA ASP A 130 4.76 8.28 0.67
C ASP A 130 5.73 8.28 1.86
N LEU A 131 5.35 8.83 3.02
CA LEU A 131 6.27 8.97 4.16
C LEU A 131 6.69 7.63 4.77
N ILE A 132 5.76 6.68 4.96
CA ILE A 132 6.12 5.32 5.41
C ILE A 132 6.83 4.56 4.29
N VAL A 133 6.25 4.59 3.09
CA VAL A 133 6.69 3.74 1.97
C VAL A 133 8.05 4.18 1.44
N GLN A 134 8.40 5.47 1.46
CA GLN A 134 9.73 5.94 1.09
C GLN A 134 10.82 5.41 2.02
N ASP A 135 10.52 5.25 3.31
CA ASP A 135 11.47 4.74 4.29
C ASP A 135 11.61 3.22 4.15
N VAL A 136 10.50 2.49 3.94
CA VAL A 136 10.57 1.06 3.56
C VAL A 136 11.41 0.88 2.29
N ARG A 137 11.12 1.67 1.25
CA ARG A 137 11.85 1.67 -0.02
C ARG A 137 13.34 1.94 0.19
N SER A 138 13.68 2.97 0.94
CA SER A 138 15.07 3.37 1.18
C SER A 138 15.85 2.31 1.96
N ASN A 139 15.24 1.65 2.96
CA ASN A 139 15.90 0.57 3.70
C ASN A 139 16.18 -0.65 2.81
N TYR A 140 15.26 -1.02 1.92
CA TYR A 140 15.50 -2.08 0.95
C TYR A 140 16.54 -1.70 -0.10
N GLN A 141 16.49 -0.47 -0.63
CA GLN A 141 17.46 0.03 -1.61
C GLN A 141 18.86 0.16 -1.00
N GLU A 142 18.98 0.53 0.28
CA GLU A 142 20.26 0.55 1.00
C GLU A 142 20.88 -0.85 1.07
N ARG A 143 20.09 -1.86 1.41
CA ARG A 143 20.60 -3.21 1.63
C ARG A 143 20.85 -3.99 0.33
N PHE A 144 19.94 -3.87 -0.63
CA PHE A 144 19.91 -4.73 -1.82
C PHE A 144 20.18 -3.98 -3.12
N GLY A 145 20.49 -2.69 -3.04
CA GLY A 145 20.62 -1.82 -4.19
C GLY A 145 19.28 -1.46 -4.83
N GLY A 146 19.36 -0.69 -5.91
CA GLY A 146 18.22 -0.18 -6.66
C GLY A 146 17.98 1.30 -6.43
N ASN A 147 17.45 1.96 -7.46
CA ASN A 147 17.14 3.39 -7.45
C ASN A 147 15.77 3.65 -8.09
N GLY A 148 15.24 4.83 -7.81
CA GLY A 148 13.98 5.31 -8.32
C GLY A 148 12.82 5.15 -7.33
N VAL A 149 11.77 5.92 -7.59
CA VAL A 149 10.54 5.94 -6.79
C VAL A 149 9.56 4.81 -7.15
N GLY A 150 9.79 4.13 -8.27
CA GLY A 150 8.87 3.11 -8.80
C GLY A 150 7.73 3.73 -9.63
N PHE A 151 6.56 3.10 -9.58
CA PHE A 151 5.36 3.55 -10.30
C PHE A 151 4.72 4.76 -9.61
N VAL A 152 4.43 5.80 -10.39
CA VAL A 152 3.80 7.04 -9.95
C VAL A 152 2.57 7.32 -10.81
N SER A 153 1.46 7.57 -10.13
CA SER A 153 0.18 7.94 -10.75
C SER A 153 0.25 9.29 -11.47
N ILE A 154 -0.68 9.55 -12.40
CA ILE A 154 -0.78 10.82 -13.14
C ILE A 154 -1.15 11.97 -12.20
N THR A 155 -2.15 11.75 -11.36
CA THR A 155 -2.53 12.68 -10.28
C THR A 155 -2.40 12.00 -8.92
N SER A 156 -2.18 12.81 -7.89
CA SER A 156 -2.14 12.38 -6.49
C SER A 156 -2.56 13.55 -5.62
N GLU A 157 -3.44 13.29 -4.65
CA GLU A 157 -3.91 14.28 -3.67
C GLU A 157 -2.78 14.71 -2.71
N SER A 158 -1.83 13.82 -2.45
CA SER A 158 -0.66 14.08 -1.60
C SER A 158 0.63 14.34 -2.37
N ALA A 159 0.54 14.72 -3.66
CA ALA A 159 1.72 15.00 -4.49
C ALA A 159 2.72 15.97 -3.82
N ALA A 160 2.22 17.00 -3.14
CA ALA A 160 3.04 17.99 -2.45
C ALA A 160 3.79 17.46 -1.20
N SER A 161 3.38 16.31 -0.66
CA SER A 161 3.98 15.70 0.53
C SER A 161 5.11 14.72 0.22
N ARG A 162 5.28 14.35 -1.06
CA ARG A 162 6.24 13.31 -1.46
C ARG A 162 7.65 13.89 -1.63
N GLY A 163 8.60 13.40 -0.83
CA GLY A 163 10.04 13.70 -1.01
C GLY A 163 10.73 12.86 -2.09
N SER A 164 10.11 11.73 -2.47
CA SER A 164 10.66 10.76 -3.40
C SER A 164 10.54 11.17 -4.88
N VAL A 165 9.57 12.03 -5.20
CA VAL A 165 9.28 12.54 -6.55
C VAL A 165 8.39 13.74 -6.40
N LYS A 166 8.68 14.79 -7.16
CA LYS A 166 7.79 15.95 -7.26
C LYS A 166 6.95 15.82 -8.52
N SER A 167 5.63 15.96 -8.39
CA SER A 167 4.71 15.89 -9.51
C SER A 167 3.79 17.11 -9.57
N VAL A 168 3.57 17.61 -10.78
CA VAL A 168 2.62 18.68 -11.08
C VAL A 168 1.85 18.30 -12.33
N TYR A 169 0.57 18.59 -12.39
CA TYR A 169 -0.30 18.17 -13.50
C TYR A 169 -1.34 19.25 -13.80
N SER A 170 -1.90 19.21 -15.01
CA SER A 170 -3.03 20.05 -15.37
C SER A 170 -4.31 19.59 -14.65
N LYS A 171 -5.27 20.49 -14.41
CA LYS A 171 -6.49 20.17 -13.65
C LYS A 171 -7.58 19.46 -14.48
N ASN A 172 -7.36 19.32 -15.78
CA ASN A 172 -8.35 18.87 -16.76
C ASN A 172 -8.26 17.37 -17.10
N TRP A 173 -7.55 16.57 -16.29
CA TRP A 173 -7.60 15.11 -16.40
C TRP A 173 -8.98 14.59 -16.00
N LYS A 174 -9.62 13.79 -16.88
CA LYS A 174 -10.78 12.98 -16.48
C LYS A 174 -10.28 11.70 -15.84
N MET A 175 -10.47 11.57 -14.53
CA MET A 175 -10.05 10.42 -13.74
C MET A 175 -11.26 9.56 -13.36
N GLN A 176 -11.08 8.24 -13.37
CA GLN A 176 -11.93 7.27 -12.68
C GLN A 176 -11.09 6.47 -11.69
N SER A 177 -11.61 6.26 -10.48
CA SER A 177 -10.98 5.46 -9.43
C SER A 177 -11.86 4.26 -9.09
N TYR A 178 -11.24 3.16 -8.66
CA TYR A 178 -11.97 2.02 -8.11
C TYR A 178 -12.76 2.38 -6.83
N LEU A 179 -12.51 3.54 -6.21
CA LEU A 179 -13.20 3.88 -4.97
C LEU A 179 -14.67 4.20 -5.27
N ASN A 180 -14.91 4.93 -6.36
CA ASN A 180 -16.20 5.53 -6.67
C ASN A 180 -16.82 5.06 -7.99
N VAL A 181 -16.10 4.30 -8.84
CA VAL A 181 -16.62 3.82 -10.12
C VAL A 181 -16.63 2.28 -10.17
N LYS A 182 -17.84 1.69 -10.14
CA LYS A 182 -18.03 0.23 -10.23
C LYS A 182 -17.84 -0.33 -11.65
N HIS A 183 -18.21 0.46 -12.65
CA HIS A 183 -18.15 0.09 -14.06
C HIS A 183 -17.37 1.16 -14.83
N PRO A 184 -16.03 1.10 -14.82
CA PRO A 184 -15.23 2.10 -15.50
C PRO A 184 -15.29 1.89 -17.01
N VAL A 185 -15.07 2.97 -17.78
CA VAL A 185 -15.08 2.89 -19.25
C VAL A 185 -13.87 2.11 -19.80
N SER A 186 -12.84 1.97 -18.98
CA SER A 186 -11.68 1.12 -19.20
C SER A 186 -11.20 0.59 -17.87
N PRO A 187 -10.63 -0.62 -17.80
CA PRO A 187 -10.15 -1.18 -16.54
C PRO A 187 -9.17 -0.26 -15.82
N PHE A 188 -9.17 -0.31 -14.50
CA PHE A 188 -8.21 0.45 -13.68
C PHE A 188 -6.79 -0.08 -13.87
N GLY A 189 -5.80 0.81 -13.77
CA GLY A 189 -4.40 0.43 -13.65
C GLY A 189 -4.07 -0.14 -12.27
N VAL A 190 -2.84 -0.64 -12.10
CA VAL A 190 -2.34 -1.15 -10.80
C VAL A 190 -2.43 -0.13 -9.66
N ASN A 191 -2.45 1.17 -9.98
CA ASN A 191 -2.65 2.25 -9.02
C ASN A 191 -4.13 2.49 -8.64
N GLY A 192 -5.06 1.68 -9.14
CA GLY A 192 -6.49 1.82 -8.90
C GLY A 192 -7.17 2.97 -9.63
N HIS A 193 -6.52 3.51 -10.65
CA HIS A 193 -7.02 4.65 -11.43
C HIS A 193 -6.91 4.41 -12.93
N VAL A 194 -7.72 5.15 -13.67
CA VAL A 194 -7.55 5.35 -15.11
C VAL A 194 -7.79 6.83 -15.44
N PHE A 195 -6.95 7.39 -16.30
CA PHE A 195 -6.95 8.82 -16.66
C PHE A 195 -7.15 9.00 -18.16
N PHE A 196 -7.86 10.06 -18.54
CA PHE A 196 -8.10 10.43 -19.92
C PHE A 196 -7.77 11.91 -20.16
N ALA A 197 -7.04 12.18 -21.25
CA ALA A 197 -6.72 13.52 -21.72
C ALA A 197 -7.80 14.03 -22.67
N ASN A 198 -9.02 14.20 -22.16
CA ASN A 198 -10.23 14.40 -22.96
C ASN A 198 -10.68 15.87 -23.12
N ASP A 199 -9.92 16.82 -22.58
CA ASP A 199 -10.16 18.24 -22.80
C ASP A 199 -9.65 18.65 -24.19
N LYS A 200 -10.56 19.08 -25.06
CA LYS A 200 -10.26 19.52 -26.42
C LYS A 200 -9.80 20.97 -26.50
N SER A 201 -10.02 21.75 -25.45
CA SER A 201 -9.77 23.19 -25.42
C SER A 201 -8.44 23.53 -24.74
N ASN A 202 -7.97 22.71 -23.80
CA ASN A 202 -6.71 22.94 -23.10
C ASN A 202 -5.77 21.73 -23.17
N SER A 203 -4.46 22.01 -23.19
CA SER A 203 -3.42 20.97 -23.09
C SER A 203 -3.56 20.19 -21.79
N THR A 204 -3.62 18.85 -21.90
CA THR A 204 -3.61 17.94 -20.75
C THR A 204 -2.20 17.37 -20.56
N TRP A 205 -1.62 17.59 -19.39
CA TRP A 205 -0.21 17.28 -19.14
C TRP A 205 0.07 16.84 -17.70
N VAL A 206 1.20 16.16 -17.53
CA VAL A 206 1.82 15.85 -16.24
C VAL A 206 3.32 16.09 -16.32
N GLN A 207 3.91 16.55 -15.22
CA GLN A 207 5.33 16.81 -15.07
C GLN A 207 5.86 16.10 -13.83
N TYR A 208 7.02 15.48 -13.98
CA TYR A 208 7.75 14.86 -12.87
C TYR A 208 9.15 15.45 -12.78
N GLU A 209 9.61 15.60 -11.54
CA GLU A 209 10.96 15.99 -11.17
C GLU A 209 11.46 14.99 -10.11
N ALA A 210 12.73 14.60 -10.22
CA ALA A 210 13.37 13.69 -9.30
C ALA A 210 13.27 14.22 -7.86
N GLY A 211 13.13 13.29 -6.90
CA GLY A 211 13.08 13.64 -5.50
C GLY A 211 14.44 14.02 -4.94
N THR A 212 14.45 14.33 -3.64
CA THR A 212 15.67 14.68 -2.89
C THR A 212 16.17 13.54 -2.01
N ASN A 213 15.39 12.46 -1.88
CA ASN A 213 15.80 11.30 -1.08
C ASN A 213 16.97 10.56 -1.75
N LYS A 214 17.85 9.95 -0.94
CA LYS A 214 19.13 9.31 -1.34
C LYS A 214 19.04 8.48 -2.63
N TYR A 215 18.00 7.67 -2.76
CA TYR A 215 17.81 6.71 -3.87
C TYR A 215 16.80 7.15 -4.94
N SER A 216 16.35 8.39 -4.91
CA SER A 216 15.36 8.92 -5.86
C SER A 216 15.78 10.25 -6.47
N THR A 217 17.09 10.51 -6.55
CA THR A 217 17.66 11.75 -7.10
C THR A 217 17.71 11.78 -8.63
N SER A 218 17.26 10.72 -9.29
CA SER A 218 17.05 10.64 -10.75
C SER A 218 15.71 9.97 -11.06
N LEU A 219 15.18 10.29 -12.25
CA LEU A 219 14.10 9.54 -12.88
C LEU A 219 14.75 8.55 -13.85
N ASP A 220 14.96 7.32 -13.37
CA ASP A 220 15.59 6.25 -14.14
C ASP A 220 14.58 5.51 -15.02
N ASN A 221 15.00 5.16 -16.25
CA ASN A 221 14.17 4.50 -17.27
C ASN A 221 12.70 4.97 -17.31
N PRO A 222 12.44 6.29 -17.38
CA PRO A 222 11.08 6.83 -17.32
C PRO A 222 10.21 6.19 -18.40
N THR A 223 9.16 5.48 -17.97
CA THR A 223 8.33 4.66 -18.87
C THR A 223 6.85 4.92 -18.60
N LEU A 224 6.12 5.38 -19.61
CA LEU A 224 4.68 5.57 -19.58
C LEU A 224 3.95 4.22 -19.67
N PHE A 225 2.91 4.04 -18.86
CA PHE A 225 1.95 2.93 -18.95
C PHE A 225 0.57 3.44 -19.39
N TYR A 226 -0.01 2.80 -20.40
CA TYR A 226 -1.30 3.17 -20.98
C TYR A 226 -2.05 1.94 -21.53
N GLY A 227 -3.38 2.02 -21.61
CA GLY A 227 -4.26 0.91 -21.98
C GLY A 227 -4.61 0.86 -23.45
N ARG A 228 -5.44 -0.13 -23.79
CA ARG A 228 -5.95 -0.36 -25.14
C ARG A 228 -6.98 0.71 -25.53
N ALA A 229 -6.96 1.13 -26.79
CA ALA A 229 -7.95 2.05 -27.37
C ALA A 229 -8.09 1.82 -28.88
N SER A 230 -9.18 2.30 -29.48
CA SER A 230 -9.42 2.18 -30.93
C SER A 230 -8.76 3.29 -31.75
N LYS A 231 -8.35 4.40 -31.10
CA LYS A 231 -7.70 5.54 -31.75
C LYS A 231 -6.27 5.69 -31.28
N ASN A 232 -5.39 6.05 -32.21
CA ASN A 232 -4.03 6.45 -31.90
C ASN A 232 -4.00 7.88 -31.36
N GLY A 233 -2.95 8.20 -30.61
CA GLY A 233 -2.68 9.52 -30.08
C GLY A 233 -1.18 9.80 -30.07
N LYS A 234 -0.78 10.94 -29.53
CA LYS A 234 0.63 11.32 -29.39
C LYS A 234 0.91 11.87 -28.00
N VAL A 235 2.17 11.84 -27.63
CA VAL A 235 2.68 12.49 -26.43
C VAL A 235 3.97 13.23 -26.76
N ASN A 236 4.06 14.49 -26.34
CA ASN A 236 5.29 15.27 -26.38
C ASN A 236 5.94 15.21 -25.00
N PHE A 237 7.15 14.65 -24.94
CA PHE A 237 8.00 14.69 -23.75
C PHE A 237 8.98 15.85 -23.84
N ILE A 238 8.83 16.83 -22.96
CA ILE A 238 9.67 18.03 -22.87
C ILE A 238 10.71 17.78 -21.78
N ILE A 239 11.99 17.76 -22.16
CA ILE A 239 13.14 17.48 -21.29
C ILE A 239 14.11 18.66 -21.44
N GLY A 240 14.18 19.53 -20.44
CA GLY A 240 14.93 20.77 -20.55
C GLY A 240 14.41 21.63 -21.70
N LYS A 241 15.23 21.84 -22.74
CA LYS A 241 14.86 22.60 -23.96
C LYS A 241 14.38 21.70 -25.10
N ASP A 242 14.54 20.39 -24.98
CA ASP A 242 14.23 19.43 -26.05
C ASP A 242 12.78 18.96 -25.94
N THR A 243 12.16 18.69 -27.09
CA THR A 243 10.83 18.08 -27.17
C THR A 243 10.88 16.83 -28.02
N LEU A 244 10.55 15.68 -27.42
CA LEU A 244 10.46 14.38 -28.09
C LEU A 244 8.99 14.03 -28.30
N GLN A 245 8.51 14.10 -29.54
CA GLN A 245 7.18 13.60 -29.89
C GLN A 245 7.21 12.09 -30.13
N LYS A 246 6.30 11.36 -29.50
CA LYS A 246 6.12 9.91 -29.72
C LYS A 246 4.65 9.58 -29.96
N ASN A 247 4.41 8.58 -30.81
CA ASN A 247 3.07 8.04 -31.05
C ASN A 247 2.70 7.07 -29.92
N LEU A 248 1.43 7.08 -29.53
CA LEU A 248 0.82 6.07 -28.67
C LEU A 248 0.20 5.01 -29.57
N ALA A 249 0.59 3.75 -29.38
CA ALA A 249 0.10 2.59 -30.12
C ALA A 249 -0.67 1.67 -29.15
N PRO A 250 -1.95 1.95 -28.88
CA PRO A 250 -2.70 1.35 -27.78
C PRO A 250 -3.30 -0.01 -28.16
N ASN A 251 -2.44 -0.95 -28.59
CA ASN A 251 -2.86 -2.22 -29.18
C ASN A 251 -3.04 -3.34 -28.14
N ASN A 252 -2.28 -3.31 -27.05
CA ASN A 252 -2.34 -4.30 -25.97
C ASN A 252 -3.21 -3.81 -24.80
N LEU A 253 -3.63 -4.73 -23.93
CA LEU A 253 -4.34 -4.39 -22.68
C LEU A 253 -3.54 -3.40 -21.83
N VAL A 254 -2.22 -3.58 -21.77
CA VAL A 254 -1.26 -2.67 -21.16
C VAL A 254 -0.10 -2.48 -22.14
N ASN A 255 0.20 -1.23 -22.46
CA ASN A 255 1.26 -0.80 -23.35
C ASN A 255 2.27 0.03 -22.56
N THR A 256 3.53 -0.02 -22.99
CA THR A 256 4.59 0.80 -22.42
C THR A 256 5.24 1.69 -23.48
N LEU A 257 5.69 2.87 -23.07
CA LEU A 257 6.43 3.79 -23.94
C LEU A 257 7.54 4.45 -23.12
N LYS A 258 8.80 4.13 -23.44
CA LYS A 258 9.95 4.79 -22.83
C LYS A 258 9.95 6.28 -23.19
N VAL A 259 10.18 7.14 -22.21
CA VAL A 259 10.38 8.58 -22.40
C VAL A 259 11.79 8.81 -22.95
N SER A 260 12.80 8.37 -22.21
CA SER A 260 14.23 8.37 -22.56
C SER A 260 14.86 7.01 -22.26
N SER A 261 16.01 6.72 -22.88
CA SER A 261 16.76 5.47 -22.64
C SER A 261 17.71 5.54 -21.44
N GLY A 262 17.76 6.67 -20.74
CA GLY A 262 18.63 6.89 -19.58
C GLY A 262 17.99 7.82 -18.54
N SER A 263 18.73 8.03 -17.46
CA SER A 263 18.31 8.82 -16.29
C SER A 263 18.17 10.31 -16.62
N ILE A 264 17.07 10.92 -16.20
CA ILE A 264 16.81 12.35 -16.35
C ILE A 264 16.41 12.97 -14.99
N LYS A 265 16.52 14.29 -14.86
CA LYS A 265 16.14 15.00 -13.62
C LYS A 265 14.68 15.43 -13.61
N ALA A 266 14.13 15.80 -14.76
CA ALA A 266 12.74 16.20 -14.88
C ALA A 266 12.26 16.05 -16.33
N PHE A 267 10.95 15.89 -16.51
CA PHE A 267 10.31 16.01 -17.80
C PHE A 267 8.83 16.37 -17.65
N LYS A 268 8.26 16.94 -18.71
CA LYS A 268 6.82 17.17 -18.84
C LYS A 268 6.27 16.36 -20.01
N ALA A 269 5.21 15.59 -19.79
CA ALA A 269 4.47 14.86 -20.80
C ALA A 269 3.18 15.63 -21.14
N ASN A 270 3.04 16.06 -22.40
CA ASN A 270 1.85 16.69 -22.93
C ASN A 270 1.14 15.75 -23.90
N PHE A 271 -0.11 15.40 -23.62
CA PHE A 271 -0.88 14.43 -24.38
C PHE A 271 -1.70 15.12 -25.48
N ILE A 272 -1.70 14.55 -26.68
CA ILE A 272 -2.30 15.11 -27.89
C ILE A 272 -3.17 14.04 -28.53
N GLN A 273 -4.45 14.34 -28.76
CA GLN A 273 -5.43 13.40 -29.35
C GLN A 273 -5.47 12.04 -28.60
N ALA A 274 -5.35 12.08 -27.28
CA ALA A 274 -5.36 10.90 -26.41
C ALA A 274 -6.62 10.83 -25.53
N ASP A 275 -7.72 11.41 -26.01
CA ASP A 275 -8.99 11.56 -25.28
C ASP A 275 -9.67 10.23 -24.93
N SER A 276 -9.43 9.20 -25.74
CA SER A 276 -9.97 7.85 -25.55
C SER A 276 -8.93 6.83 -25.08
N ILE A 277 -7.67 7.24 -24.91
CA ILE A 277 -6.58 6.34 -24.52
C ILE A 277 -6.51 6.30 -22.98
N PRO A 278 -6.70 5.12 -22.35
CA PRO A 278 -6.52 4.98 -20.91
C PRO A 278 -5.06 5.26 -20.54
N ILE A 279 -4.81 6.26 -19.72
CA ILE A 279 -3.47 6.55 -19.18
C ILE A 279 -3.44 6.09 -17.72
N TYR A 280 -2.37 5.39 -17.32
CA TYR A 280 -2.28 4.82 -15.97
C TYR A 280 -1.25 5.54 -15.08
N GLY A 281 -0.06 5.84 -15.61
CA GLY A 281 1.03 6.46 -14.84
C GLY A 281 2.39 6.25 -15.48
N PHE A 282 3.43 6.59 -14.73
CA PHE A 282 4.83 6.44 -15.15
C PHE A 282 5.62 5.60 -14.15
N ASN A 283 6.55 4.80 -14.65
CA ASN A 283 7.51 4.07 -13.84
C ASN A 283 8.89 4.73 -13.89
N PHE A 284 9.53 4.83 -12.73
CA PHE A 284 10.90 5.33 -12.56
C PHE A 284 11.69 4.32 -11.72
N ASP A 285 12.38 3.39 -12.40
CA ASP A 285 13.25 2.40 -11.78
C ASP A 285 14.51 2.18 -12.61
N ASN A 286 15.62 1.85 -11.96
CA ASN A 286 16.89 1.60 -12.66
C ASN A 286 17.02 0.15 -13.18
N GLY A 287 16.01 -0.70 -12.98
CA GLY A 287 15.96 -2.07 -13.49
C GLY A 287 16.73 -3.11 -12.67
N SER A 288 17.33 -2.74 -11.54
CA SER A 288 18.10 -3.64 -10.67
C SER A 288 17.88 -3.33 -9.19
N GLY A 289 18.13 -4.31 -8.33
CA GLY A 289 17.90 -4.15 -6.89
C GLY A 289 16.42 -4.22 -6.51
N VAL A 290 16.04 -3.52 -5.44
CA VAL A 290 14.66 -3.50 -4.94
C VAL A 290 13.93 -2.22 -5.33
N HIS A 291 12.69 -2.37 -5.77
CA HIS A 291 11.77 -1.26 -6.00
C HIS A 291 10.47 -1.44 -5.22
N VAL A 292 9.96 -0.34 -4.67
CA VAL A 292 8.72 -0.33 -3.89
C VAL A 292 7.76 0.71 -4.45
N ASP A 293 6.69 0.25 -5.08
CA ASP A 293 5.63 1.11 -5.60
C ASP A 293 4.67 1.48 -4.49
N ASN A 294 4.21 2.73 -4.47
CA ASN A 294 3.22 3.18 -3.51
C ASN A 294 1.87 3.43 -4.19
N PHE A 295 0.92 2.53 -3.93
CA PHE A 295 -0.46 2.57 -4.40
C PHE A 295 -1.41 2.90 -3.25
N SER A 296 -1.35 4.15 -2.82
CA SER A 296 -2.20 4.67 -1.75
C SER A 296 -3.34 5.52 -2.28
N GLN A 297 -4.51 5.40 -1.68
CA GLN A 297 -5.66 6.26 -1.93
C GLN A 297 -6.36 6.59 -0.61
N ARG A 298 -6.66 7.87 -0.37
CA ARG A 298 -7.39 8.30 0.83
C ARG A 298 -8.80 7.67 0.85
N GLY A 299 -9.26 7.32 2.04
CA GLY A 299 -10.57 6.70 2.22
C GLY A 299 -10.67 5.22 1.82
N ASN A 300 -9.59 4.63 1.28
CA ASN A 300 -9.60 3.24 0.80
C ASN A 300 -9.59 2.22 1.96
N SER A 301 -10.45 1.20 1.89
CA SER A 301 -10.46 0.06 2.82
C SER A 301 -9.66 -1.14 2.35
N GLY A 302 -9.22 -1.16 1.09
CA GLY A 302 -8.62 -2.31 0.42
C GLY A 302 -9.62 -3.16 -0.36
N LEU A 303 -10.92 -3.12 -0.02
CA LEU A 303 -11.98 -3.84 -0.74
C LEU A 303 -12.05 -3.54 -2.25
N PRO A 304 -11.83 -2.29 -2.71
CA PRO A 304 -11.82 -1.95 -4.13
C PRO A 304 -10.84 -2.73 -5.00
N ILE A 305 -9.77 -3.30 -4.43
CA ILE A 305 -8.81 -4.14 -5.16
C ILE A 305 -9.51 -5.36 -5.79
N SER A 306 -10.62 -5.83 -5.21
CA SER A 306 -11.43 -6.93 -5.77
C SER A 306 -11.98 -6.62 -7.17
N MET A 307 -12.02 -5.35 -7.58
CA MET A 307 -12.48 -4.90 -8.91
C MET A 307 -11.37 -4.84 -9.97
N PHE A 308 -10.14 -5.25 -9.64
CA PHE A 308 -9.10 -5.36 -10.66
C PHE A 308 -9.50 -6.34 -11.76
N ASP A 309 -9.28 -5.91 -13.01
CA ASP A 309 -9.34 -6.80 -14.16
C ASP A 309 -8.06 -7.64 -14.18
N THR A 310 -8.22 -8.94 -13.99
CA THR A 310 -7.11 -9.91 -13.89
C THR A 310 -6.18 -9.84 -15.12
N ASN A 311 -6.72 -9.72 -16.34
CA ASN A 311 -5.92 -9.71 -17.56
C ASN A 311 -5.12 -8.42 -17.71
N VAL A 312 -5.70 -7.28 -17.30
CA VAL A 312 -4.98 -6.01 -17.27
C VAL A 312 -3.88 -6.04 -16.22
N MET A 313 -4.14 -6.55 -15.01
CA MET A 313 -3.10 -6.69 -13.98
C MET A 313 -1.96 -7.62 -14.42
N GLN A 314 -2.27 -8.74 -15.06
CA GLN A 314 -1.25 -9.61 -15.65
C GLN A 314 -0.46 -8.89 -16.77
N GLY A 315 -1.11 -8.03 -17.55
CA GLY A 315 -0.46 -7.13 -18.51
C GLY A 315 0.54 -6.18 -17.86
N PHE A 316 0.19 -5.57 -16.71
CA PHE A 316 1.16 -4.82 -15.91
C PHE A 316 2.28 -5.70 -15.38
N ASN A 317 1.93 -6.88 -14.86
CA ASN A 317 2.90 -7.80 -14.26
C ASN A 317 3.92 -8.32 -15.29
N ASN A 318 3.58 -8.35 -16.57
CA ASN A 318 4.55 -8.65 -17.64
C ASN A 318 5.71 -7.66 -17.71
N SER A 319 5.51 -6.42 -17.26
CA SER A 319 6.55 -5.39 -17.21
C SER A 319 7.11 -5.18 -15.79
N LEU A 320 6.23 -5.15 -14.79
CA LEU A 320 6.59 -4.75 -13.43
C LEU A 320 7.11 -5.92 -12.58
N LYS A 321 6.61 -7.15 -12.80
CA LYS A 321 7.06 -8.40 -12.14
C LYS A 321 7.08 -8.26 -10.62
N TYR A 322 5.91 -8.14 -9.99
CA TYR A 322 5.80 -8.05 -8.53
C TYR A 322 6.13 -9.38 -7.86
N ASP A 323 7.00 -9.34 -6.84
CA ASP A 323 7.39 -10.48 -6.01
C ASP A 323 6.68 -10.45 -4.64
N LEU A 324 6.27 -9.26 -4.19
CA LEU A 324 5.52 -9.05 -2.96
C LEU A 324 4.41 -8.01 -3.15
N VAL A 325 3.22 -8.32 -2.66
CA VAL A 325 2.11 -7.37 -2.50
C VAL A 325 1.87 -7.13 -1.02
N ILE A 326 1.94 -5.88 -0.58
CA ILE A 326 1.66 -5.46 0.80
C ILE A 326 0.29 -4.79 0.85
N LEU A 327 -0.58 -5.24 1.76
CA LEU A 327 -1.87 -4.63 2.07
C LEU A 327 -1.80 -3.98 3.45
N HIS A 328 -1.77 -2.64 3.49
CA HIS A 328 -1.72 -1.86 4.72
C HIS A 328 -2.96 -0.97 4.84
N TYR A 329 -4.01 -1.54 5.41
CA TYR A 329 -5.33 -0.92 5.55
C TYR A 329 -5.83 -1.01 6.98
N GLY A 330 -6.90 -0.28 7.28
CA GLY A 330 -7.69 -0.45 8.50
C GLY A 330 -8.18 0.87 9.09
N THR A 331 -7.46 1.97 8.84
CA THR A 331 -7.79 3.30 9.39
C THR A 331 -9.22 3.72 9.02
N ASN A 332 -9.61 3.50 7.75
CA ASN A 332 -10.95 3.83 7.26
C ASN A 332 -12.02 2.83 7.71
N VAL A 333 -11.64 1.63 8.14
CA VAL A 333 -12.56 0.57 8.60
C VAL A 333 -12.97 0.77 10.07
N LEU A 334 -12.10 1.40 10.87
CA LEU A 334 -12.37 1.72 12.28
C LEU A 334 -13.51 2.74 12.48
N ASN A 335 -13.84 3.56 11.48
CA ASN A 335 -14.75 4.69 11.64
C ASN A 335 -16.26 4.33 11.63
N TYR A 336 -16.62 3.04 11.56
CA TYR A 336 -18.01 2.59 11.44
C TYR A 336 -18.63 2.04 12.74
N GLY A 337 -17.91 2.12 13.87
CA GLY A 337 -18.45 1.84 15.20
C GLY A 337 -18.83 0.38 15.48
N THR A 338 -18.46 -0.55 14.59
CA THR A 338 -18.65 -1.99 14.79
C THR A 338 -17.39 -2.63 15.38
N LYS A 339 -17.58 -3.72 16.15
CA LYS A 339 -16.52 -4.64 16.57
C LYS A 339 -16.57 -5.98 15.83
N ASN A 340 -17.64 -6.21 15.06
CA ASN A 340 -17.76 -7.37 14.19
C ASN A 340 -17.22 -7.00 12.80
N TYR A 341 -16.15 -7.68 12.41
CA TYR A 341 -15.44 -7.46 11.16
C TYR A 341 -15.53 -8.65 10.21
N PHE A 342 -16.48 -9.56 10.40
CA PHE A 342 -16.64 -10.73 9.55
C PHE A 342 -16.91 -10.40 8.08
N TRP A 343 -17.70 -9.35 7.81
CA TRP A 343 -17.88 -8.82 6.46
C TRP A 343 -16.56 -8.34 5.84
N TYR A 344 -15.68 -7.75 6.64
CA TYR A 344 -14.37 -7.27 6.21
C TYR A 344 -13.42 -8.43 5.98
N GLU A 345 -13.41 -9.45 6.84
CA GLU A 345 -12.69 -10.72 6.63
C GLU A 345 -13.08 -11.34 5.29
N LYS A 346 -14.38 -11.57 5.05
CA LYS A 346 -14.89 -12.12 3.78
C LYS A 346 -14.50 -11.27 2.58
N GLY A 347 -14.61 -9.95 2.70
CA GLY A 347 -14.25 -8.99 1.65
C GLY A 347 -12.76 -9.04 1.32
N MET A 348 -11.90 -9.01 2.34
CA MET A 348 -10.44 -9.04 2.17
C MET A 348 -9.94 -10.42 1.70
N THR A 349 -10.59 -11.51 2.08
CA THR A 349 -10.32 -12.84 1.49
C THR A 349 -10.53 -12.84 -0.03
N LYS A 350 -11.60 -12.21 -0.52
CA LYS A 350 -11.82 -12.03 -1.96
C LYS A 350 -10.74 -11.14 -2.61
N VAL A 351 -10.30 -10.10 -1.91
CA VAL A 351 -9.20 -9.22 -2.36
C VAL A 351 -7.90 -10.01 -2.50
N VAL A 352 -7.52 -10.80 -1.50
CA VAL A 352 -6.30 -11.61 -1.54
C VAL A 352 -6.35 -12.62 -2.68
N ASN A 353 -7.48 -13.31 -2.88
CA ASN A 353 -7.65 -14.23 -4.00
C ASN A 353 -7.57 -13.51 -5.36
N LYS A 354 -8.19 -12.33 -5.49
CA LYS A 354 -8.08 -11.50 -6.69
C LYS A 354 -6.62 -11.10 -6.98
N ILE A 355 -5.83 -10.81 -5.95
CA ILE A 355 -4.39 -10.53 -6.09
C ILE A 355 -3.64 -11.77 -6.58
N LYS A 356 -3.88 -12.95 -6.00
CA LYS A 356 -3.26 -14.21 -6.44
C LYS A 356 -3.57 -14.51 -7.92
N GLU A 357 -4.80 -14.26 -8.37
CA GLU A 357 -5.19 -14.37 -9.79
C GLU A 357 -4.47 -13.34 -10.68
N SER A 358 -4.39 -12.09 -10.21
CA SER A 358 -3.83 -10.95 -10.93
C SER A 358 -2.30 -11.00 -11.06
N PHE A 359 -1.63 -11.57 -10.05
CA PHE A 359 -0.18 -11.67 -9.95
C PHE A 359 0.21 -13.08 -9.51
N PRO A 360 0.16 -14.08 -10.43
CA PRO A 360 0.45 -15.47 -10.07
C PRO A 360 1.86 -15.63 -9.48
N GLY A 361 1.95 -16.33 -8.34
CA GLY A 361 3.21 -16.61 -7.64
C GLY A 361 3.72 -15.47 -6.74
N VAL A 362 2.98 -14.36 -6.62
CA VAL A 362 3.34 -13.26 -5.72
C VAL A 362 3.19 -13.68 -4.26
N SER A 363 4.13 -13.29 -3.40
CA SER A 363 3.93 -13.38 -1.95
C SER A 363 3.02 -12.24 -1.50
N ILE A 364 2.23 -12.44 -0.45
CA ILE A 364 1.30 -11.43 0.07
C ILE A 364 1.59 -11.19 1.55
N LEU A 365 1.68 -9.93 1.93
CA LEU A 365 1.82 -9.50 3.31
C LEU A 365 0.64 -8.61 3.70
N ILE A 366 0.03 -8.94 4.83
CA ILE A 366 -0.99 -8.12 5.48
C ILE A 366 -0.35 -7.37 6.64
N ILE A 367 -0.52 -6.05 6.65
CA ILE A 367 -0.14 -5.20 7.78
C ILE A 367 -1.43 -4.81 8.49
N SER A 368 -1.51 -5.10 9.79
CA SER A 368 -2.68 -4.74 10.58
C SER A 368 -2.85 -3.22 10.66
N THR A 369 -4.04 -2.80 11.10
CA THR A 369 -4.25 -1.44 11.55
C THR A 369 -3.24 -1.06 12.64
N ALA A 370 -2.84 0.20 12.62
CA ALA A 370 -2.09 0.83 13.69
C ALA A 370 -2.97 1.01 14.94
N ASP A 371 -2.36 1.35 16.07
CA ASP A 371 -3.15 1.90 17.18
C ASP A 371 -3.75 3.26 16.76
N LYS A 372 -4.98 3.50 17.21
CA LYS A 372 -5.72 4.76 17.07
C LYS A 372 -6.39 5.01 18.41
N SER A 373 -6.45 6.27 18.85
CA SER A 373 -7.11 6.61 20.10
C SER A 373 -8.37 7.45 19.89
N THR A 374 -9.38 7.18 20.73
CA THR A 374 -10.63 7.91 20.83
C THR A 374 -10.82 8.38 22.28
N LYS A 375 -11.60 9.46 22.47
CA LYS A 375 -11.84 10.04 23.79
C LYS A 375 -12.92 9.27 24.55
N TYR A 376 -12.57 8.71 25.71
CA TYR A 376 -13.48 8.04 26.65
C TYR A 376 -13.40 8.74 28.00
N GLU A 377 -14.54 9.19 28.56
CA GLU A 377 -14.59 9.83 29.89
C GLU A 377 -13.53 10.93 30.09
N GLN A 378 -13.30 11.74 29.05
CA GLN A 378 -12.30 12.81 28.96
C GLN A 378 -10.84 12.39 28.73
N GLU A 379 -10.53 11.10 28.74
CA GLU A 379 -9.18 10.57 28.49
C GLU A 379 -9.07 9.98 27.08
N MET A 380 -7.92 10.18 26.42
CA MET A 380 -7.64 9.48 25.18
C MET A 380 -7.20 8.05 25.50
N LYS A 381 -7.83 7.05 24.89
CA LYS A 381 -7.50 5.63 25.03
C LYS A 381 -7.57 4.96 23.66
N THR A 382 -6.89 3.82 23.49
CA THR A 382 -7.03 3.00 22.29
C THR A 382 -8.52 2.77 21.99
N ASP A 383 -8.88 2.99 20.74
CA ASP A 383 -10.25 2.78 20.28
C ASP A 383 -10.58 1.29 20.42
N SER A 384 -11.72 1.00 21.06
CA SER A 384 -12.15 -0.37 21.35
C SER A 384 -12.36 -1.24 20.10
N ALA A 385 -12.37 -0.64 18.90
CA ALA A 385 -12.45 -1.33 17.62
C ALA A 385 -11.09 -1.77 17.03
N VAL A 386 -9.96 -1.21 17.53
CA VAL A 386 -8.60 -1.50 17.02
C VAL A 386 -8.23 -2.97 17.18
N VAL A 387 -8.39 -3.53 18.39
CA VAL A 387 -8.01 -4.92 18.66
C VAL A 387 -8.88 -5.91 17.88
N PRO A 388 -10.23 -5.78 17.85
CA PRO A 388 -11.06 -6.63 16.99
C PRO A 388 -10.69 -6.56 15.51
N LEU A 389 -10.40 -5.37 14.96
CA LEU A 389 -9.99 -5.24 13.56
C LEU A 389 -8.63 -5.91 13.31
N MET A 390 -7.64 -5.69 14.18
CA MET A 390 -6.33 -6.33 14.06
C MET A 390 -6.45 -7.86 14.07
N LYS A 391 -7.30 -8.42 14.95
CA LYS A 391 -7.56 -9.86 14.99
C LYS A 391 -8.22 -10.37 13.70
N ALA A 392 -9.23 -9.67 13.20
CA ALA A 392 -9.86 -9.99 11.92
C ALA A 392 -8.85 -9.97 10.76
N GLN A 393 -7.94 -8.99 10.76
CA GLN A 393 -6.86 -8.89 9.78
C GLN A 393 -5.87 -10.04 9.85
N LYS A 394 -5.53 -10.46 11.07
CA LYS A 394 -4.69 -11.63 11.29
C LYS A 394 -5.38 -12.91 10.83
N LYS A 395 -6.68 -13.05 11.10
CA LYS A 395 -7.48 -14.22 10.73
C LYS A 395 -7.54 -14.41 9.23
N TYR A 396 -7.93 -13.39 8.46
CA TYR A 396 -7.93 -13.55 7.01
C TYR A 396 -6.51 -13.72 6.44
N ALA A 397 -5.46 -13.17 7.09
CA ALA A 397 -4.08 -13.42 6.68
C ALA A 397 -3.70 -14.90 6.82
N LEU A 398 -4.11 -15.55 7.92
CA LEU A 398 -3.93 -16.99 8.13
C LEU A 398 -4.75 -17.81 7.12
N GLU A 399 -6.05 -17.56 6.99
CA GLU A 399 -6.96 -18.29 6.09
C GLU A 399 -6.53 -18.23 4.62
N THR A 400 -5.90 -17.12 4.24
CA THR A 400 -5.43 -16.89 2.87
C THR A 400 -3.95 -17.20 2.67
N GLU A 401 -3.27 -17.80 3.66
CA GLU A 401 -1.86 -18.17 3.55
C GLU A 401 -0.98 -16.97 3.18
N SER A 402 -1.13 -15.86 3.92
CA SER A 402 -0.40 -14.61 3.73
C SER A 402 0.48 -14.33 4.95
N GLY A 403 1.62 -13.68 4.74
CA GLY A 403 2.42 -13.15 5.83
C GLY A 403 1.66 -12.06 6.59
N PHE A 404 2.00 -11.85 7.87
CA PHE A 404 1.32 -10.90 8.74
C PHE A 404 2.31 -10.06 9.56
N VAL A 405 2.06 -8.76 9.61
CA VAL A 405 2.74 -7.83 10.52
C VAL A 405 1.69 -7.18 11.43
N ASN A 406 1.81 -7.46 12.73
CA ASN A 406 0.99 -6.83 13.75
C ASN A 406 1.52 -5.43 14.08
N LEU A 407 1.10 -4.43 13.30
CA LEU A 407 1.56 -3.06 13.47
C LEU A 407 1.15 -2.47 14.82
N TYR A 408 -0.06 -2.78 15.29
CA TYR A 408 -0.55 -2.40 16.62
C TYR A 408 0.44 -2.82 17.72
N THR A 409 0.86 -4.10 17.71
CA THR A 409 1.84 -4.59 18.69
C THR A 409 3.22 -3.97 18.47
N LEU A 410 3.68 -3.79 17.22
CA LEU A 410 4.99 -3.17 16.94
C LEU A 410 5.06 -1.71 17.41
N MET A 411 3.94 -0.98 17.44
CA MET A 411 3.87 0.38 17.98
C MET A 411 3.98 0.43 19.51
N GLY A 412 3.68 -0.68 20.19
CA GLY A 412 3.63 -0.78 21.64
C GLY A 412 2.29 -1.27 22.21
N GLY A 413 1.29 -1.51 21.35
CA GLY A 413 -0.02 -2.00 21.77
C GLY A 413 -0.90 -0.91 22.38
N ASP A 414 -1.63 -1.26 23.45
CA ASP A 414 -2.64 -0.42 24.07
C ASP A 414 -2.04 0.92 24.54
N GLY A 415 -2.70 2.01 24.17
CA GLY A 415 -2.28 3.38 24.47
C GLY A 415 -1.02 3.86 23.73
N SER A 416 -0.50 3.09 22.78
CA SER A 416 0.72 3.46 22.05
C SER A 416 0.54 4.73 21.22
N MET A 417 -0.64 4.94 20.63
CA MET A 417 -0.94 6.17 19.87
C MET A 417 -0.97 7.39 20.79
N VAL A 418 -1.59 7.30 21.97
CA VAL A 418 -1.55 8.38 22.98
C VAL A 418 -0.10 8.72 23.32
N LYS A 419 0.71 7.70 23.62
CA LYS A 419 2.14 7.87 23.88
C LYS A 419 2.86 8.56 22.72
N TRP A 420 2.59 8.20 21.47
CA TRP A 420 3.22 8.79 20.29
C TRP A 420 2.79 10.25 20.04
N VAL A 421 1.61 10.64 20.50
CA VAL A 421 1.14 12.05 20.47
C VAL A 421 1.76 12.89 21.58
N ASP A 422 2.00 12.29 22.75
CA ASP A 422 2.42 13.04 23.94
C ASP A 422 3.93 12.98 24.20
N GLU A 423 4.67 12.05 23.59
CA GLU A 423 6.13 11.98 23.72
C GLU A 423 6.85 13.18 23.07
N SER A 424 8.09 13.42 23.51
CA SER A 424 9.00 14.41 22.94
C SER A 424 10.28 13.73 22.44
N PRO A 425 10.60 13.80 21.13
CA PRO A 425 9.85 14.48 20.08
C PRO A 425 8.61 13.69 19.63
N THR A 426 7.49 14.39 19.42
CA THR A 426 6.21 13.79 19.01
C THR A 426 6.33 13.00 17.70
N ARG A 427 5.63 11.86 17.61
CA ARG A 427 5.57 10.97 16.43
C ARG A 427 4.19 10.91 15.76
N ALA A 428 3.11 11.32 16.43
CA ALA A 428 1.76 11.35 15.86
C ALA A 428 1.12 12.74 15.88
N ASN A 429 0.10 12.95 15.06
CA ASN A 429 -0.67 14.20 15.02
C ASN A 429 -1.68 14.23 16.17
N LYS A 430 -2.13 15.44 16.55
CA LYS A 430 -3.13 15.64 17.62
C LYS A 430 -4.55 15.14 17.26
N ASP A 431 -4.72 14.51 16.10
CA ASP A 431 -5.92 13.76 15.75
C ASP A 431 -5.91 12.31 16.28
N TYR A 432 -4.83 11.90 16.96
CA TYR A 432 -4.64 10.57 17.56
C TYR A 432 -4.90 9.42 16.58
N THR A 433 -4.65 9.67 15.28
CA THR A 433 -4.86 8.70 14.20
C THR A 433 -3.67 8.70 13.24
N HIS A 434 -3.27 9.88 12.74
CA HIS A 434 -2.25 9.97 11.70
C HIS A 434 -0.86 10.22 12.28
N PHE A 435 0.15 9.60 11.68
CA PHE A 435 1.54 9.86 12.03
C PHE A 435 2.03 11.19 11.44
N ASN A 436 2.96 11.85 12.15
CA ASN A 436 3.78 12.89 11.53
C ASN A 436 5.00 12.25 10.82
N GLN A 437 5.87 13.04 10.19
CA GLN A 437 7.03 12.52 9.46
C GLN A 437 7.94 11.63 10.31
N ARG A 438 8.13 11.93 11.60
CA ARG A 438 8.96 11.11 12.51
C ARG A 438 8.29 9.78 12.82
N GLY A 439 6.98 9.77 13.09
CA GLY A 439 6.23 8.54 13.30
C GLY A 439 6.20 7.68 12.04
N ALA A 440 5.95 8.28 10.87
CA ALA A 440 5.98 7.58 9.59
C ALA A 440 7.34 6.90 9.33
N LYS A 441 8.45 7.58 9.63
CA LYS A 441 9.79 7.00 9.56
C LYS A 441 10.01 5.85 10.54
N ALA A 442 9.55 5.99 11.78
CA ALA A 442 9.62 4.93 12.78
C ALA A 442 8.83 3.68 12.33
N ILE A 443 7.62 3.87 11.79
CA ILE A 443 6.79 2.80 11.23
C ILE A 443 7.49 2.14 10.05
N GLY A 444 8.02 2.91 9.09
CA GLY A 444 8.75 2.38 7.95
C GLY A 444 9.93 1.48 8.37
N LYS A 445 10.65 1.88 9.42
CA LYS A 445 11.71 1.06 10.02
C LYS A 445 11.18 -0.21 10.69
N LEU A 446 10.13 -0.11 11.51
CA LEU A 446 9.52 -1.27 12.19
C LEU A 446 9.05 -2.33 11.17
N LEU A 447 8.42 -1.90 10.08
CA LEU A 447 7.97 -2.78 9.01
C LEU A 447 9.14 -3.47 8.29
N TYR A 448 10.18 -2.71 7.94
CA TYR A 448 11.39 -3.25 7.33
C TYR A 448 12.08 -4.26 8.26
N ASP A 449 12.29 -3.90 9.52
CA ASP A 449 12.98 -4.75 10.50
C ASP A 449 12.24 -6.07 10.71
N GLN A 450 10.90 -6.04 10.75
CA GLN A 450 10.08 -7.24 10.88
C GLN A 450 10.23 -8.17 9.67
N LEU A 451 10.11 -7.65 8.44
CA LEU A 451 10.32 -8.46 7.24
C LEU A 451 11.77 -8.98 7.12
N ASN A 452 12.73 -8.14 7.49
CA ASN A 452 14.15 -8.48 7.48
C ASN A 452 14.47 -9.61 8.47
N LYS A 453 13.83 -9.62 9.64
CA LYS A 453 13.96 -10.72 10.60
C LYS A 453 13.52 -12.05 10.01
N GLY A 454 12.40 -12.09 9.29
CA GLY A 454 11.95 -13.30 8.60
C GLY A 454 12.91 -13.73 7.48
N TYR A 455 13.52 -12.77 6.79
CA TYR A 455 14.54 -13.04 5.77
C TYR A 455 15.84 -13.64 6.36
N GLU A 456 16.33 -13.15 7.51
CA GLU A 456 17.51 -13.76 8.16
C GLU A 456 17.23 -15.19 8.66
N GLU A 457 16.02 -15.42 9.18
CA GLU A 457 15.58 -16.76 9.57
C GLU A 457 15.49 -17.70 8.35
N TYR A 458 14.95 -17.20 7.23
CA TYR A 458 14.94 -17.89 5.96
C TYR A 458 16.36 -18.32 5.52
N LYS A 459 17.35 -17.41 5.56
CA LYS A 459 18.74 -17.72 5.21
C LYS A 459 19.29 -18.88 6.05
N THR A 460 19.05 -18.85 7.35
CA THR A 460 19.47 -19.92 8.28
C THR A 460 18.82 -21.27 7.93
N LEU A 461 17.52 -21.28 7.62
CA LEU A 461 16.80 -22.50 7.23
C LEU A 461 17.31 -23.04 5.88
N ARG A 462 17.61 -22.15 4.94
CA ARG A 462 18.12 -22.49 3.61
C ARG A 462 19.52 -23.10 3.67
N GLU A 463 20.41 -22.55 4.47
CA GLU A 463 21.74 -23.12 4.72
C GLU A 463 21.65 -24.54 5.29
N LYS A 464 20.76 -24.77 6.27
CA LYS A 464 20.51 -26.11 6.83
C LYS A 464 20.02 -27.10 5.76
N ARG A 465 19.09 -26.68 4.89
CA ARG A 465 18.60 -27.49 3.77
C ARG A 465 19.72 -27.85 2.79
N ASP A 466 20.57 -26.89 2.43
CA ASP A 466 21.66 -27.08 1.49
C ASP A 466 22.75 -28.00 2.08
N ALA A 467 23.09 -27.84 3.37
CA ALA A 467 24.02 -28.72 4.08
C ALA A 467 23.48 -30.16 4.20
N GLY A 468 22.20 -30.33 4.51
CA GLY A 468 21.55 -31.65 4.56
C GLY A 468 21.54 -32.37 3.21
N SER A 469 21.32 -31.62 2.12
CA SER A 469 21.39 -32.13 0.75
C SER A 469 22.80 -32.58 0.37
N SER A 470 23.83 -31.82 0.76
CA SER A 470 25.24 -32.16 0.53
C SER A 470 25.62 -33.47 1.25
N ARG A 471 25.28 -33.60 2.54
CA ARG A 471 25.54 -34.84 3.31
C ARG A 471 24.87 -36.08 2.68
N ARG A 472 23.62 -35.96 2.22
CA ARG A 472 22.92 -37.07 1.54
C ARG A 472 23.59 -37.46 0.21
N ARG A 473 24.12 -36.50 -0.55
CA ARG A 473 24.87 -36.78 -1.79
C ARG A 473 26.21 -37.47 -1.51
N THR A 474 26.92 -37.08 -0.45
CA THR A 474 28.17 -37.74 -0.02
C THR A 474 27.93 -39.18 0.41
N VAL A 475 26.90 -39.45 1.22
CA VAL A 475 26.55 -40.82 1.67
C VAL A 475 26.13 -41.71 0.50
N ARG A 476 25.40 -41.17 -0.50
CA ARG A 476 25.09 -41.93 -1.73
C ARG A 476 26.33 -42.26 -2.57
N LYS A 477 27.36 -41.41 -2.58
CA LYS A 477 28.63 -41.70 -3.27
C LYS A 477 29.46 -42.76 -2.54
N THR A 478 29.51 -42.74 -1.20
CA THR A 478 30.27 -43.74 -0.44
C THR A 478 29.68 -45.15 -0.49
N ASN A 479 28.37 -45.27 -0.73
CA ASN A 479 27.68 -46.57 -0.81
C ASN A 479 27.68 -47.18 -2.23
N ALA A 480 28.27 -46.50 -3.23
CA ALA A 480 28.29 -46.95 -4.63
C ALA A 480 29.56 -47.73 -5.03
N ASP A 481 30.57 -47.83 -4.16
CA ASP A 481 31.88 -48.44 -4.48
C ASP A 481 32.21 -49.70 -3.64
N SER A 482 31.22 -50.52 -3.32
CA SER A 482 31.46 -51.84 -2.71
C SER A 482 30.49 -52.91 -3.22
N VAL A 483 30.51 -53.13 -4.54
CA VAL A 483 30.17 -54.44 -5.10
C VAL A 483 31.46 -55.02 -5.66
N SER A 484 32.17 -55.77 -4.83
CA SER A 484 33.26 -56.64 -5.26
C SER A 484 32.69 -57.72 -6.16
N VAL A 485 33.03 -57.69 -7.44
CA VAL A 485 32.77 -58.78 -8.39
C VAL A 485 33.74 -59.91 -8.03
N GLU A 486 33.25 -60.96 -7.38
CA GLU A 486 33.94 -62.25 -7.36
C GLU A 486 33.99 -62.77 -8.80
N LYS A 487 35.22 -62.91 -9.33
CA LYS A 487 35.47 -63.64 -10.56
C LYS A 487 35.61 -65.11 -10.20
N ASP A 488 34.55 -65.88 -10.42
CA ASP A 488 34.66 -67.34 -10.48
C ASP A 488 35.40 -67.73 -11.76
N THR A 489 36.60 -68.28 -11.58
CA THR A 489 37.29 -69.10 -12.57
C THR A 489 36.67 -70.49 -12.59
N ILE A 490 36.15 -70.91 -13.74
CA ILE A 490 35.90 -72.33 -14.04
C ILE A 490 36.77 -72.68 -15.26
N ASN A 491 37.73 -73.57 -15.03
CA ASN A 491 38.34 -74.42 -16.03
C ASN A 491 37.34 -75.54 -16.39
N GLU A 492 36.93 -75.62 -17.65
CA GLU A 492 37.08 -76.78 -18.55
C GLU A 492 36.60 -76.41 -19.96
#